data_AF-D2PJG0-F1
#
_entry.id   AF-D2PJG0-F1
#
_cell.length_a   1.000
_cell.length_b   1.000
_cell.length_c   1.000
_cell.angle_alpha   90.00
_cell.angle_beta   90.00
_cell.angle_gamma   90.00
#
_symmetry.space_group_name_H-M   'P 1'
#
loop_
_entity.id
_entity.type
_entity.pdbx_description
1 polymer ?
#
loop_
_entity_poly.entity_id
_entity_poly.type
_entity_poly.pdbx_seq_one_letter_code
_entity_poly.pdbx_strand_id
1 'polypeptide(L)'
;MRYSTFCEDGYVNVVPALKVMLVMSLLSKGLSLREACKSVNMSITAYERHKKDSMDKIQKIREDREISNMINSLSTRIINKEKIDPTMFCLVCSKSRRLFNLPVCF
;
A
#
# COMPACT_ATOMS: atom_id res chain seq x y z
N MET A 1 -9.98 -27.02 4.85
CA MET A 1 -10.38 -25.82 4.09
C MET A 1 -10.12 -24.63 5.00
N ARG A 2 -9.21 -23.71 4.65
CA ARG A 2 -8.96 -22.51 5.46
C ARG A 2 -9.94 -21.45 4.95
N TYR A 3 -10.99 -21.16 5.70
CA TYR A 3 -11.89 -20.04 5.39
C TYR A 3 -11.14 -18.75 5.69
N SER A 4 -10.97 -17.89 4.69
CA SER A 4 -10.47 -16.53 4.85
C SER A 4 -11.43 -15.56 4.17
N THR A 5 -11.65 -14.42 4.81
CA THR A 5 -12.40 -13.31 4.22
C THR A 5 -11.52 -12.58 3.21
N PHE A 6 -12.13 -11.86 2.26
CA PHE A 6 -11.38 -11.03 1.33
C PHE A 6 -10.46 -10.03 2.04
N CYS A 7 -10.90 -9.47 3.17
CA CYS A 7 -10.10 -8.54 3.94
C CYS A 7 -8.83 -9.21 4.50
N GLU A 8 -8.96 -10.42 5.08
CA GLU A 8 -7.82 -11.17 5.60
C GLU A 8 -6.80 -11.52 4.50
N ASP A 9 -7.28 -11.98 3.35
CA ASP A 9 -6.39 -12.27 2.20
C ASP A 9 -5.67 -11.00 1.73
N GLY A 10 -6.38 -9.87 1.70
CA GLY A 10 -5.83 -8.59 1.29
C GLY A 10 -4.79 -8.09 2.29
N TYR A 11 -5.08 -8.22 3.57
CA TYR A 11 -4.19 -7.79 4.64
C TYR A 11 -2.87 -8.55 4.63
N VAL A 12 -2.89 -9.85 4.33
CA VAL A 12 -1.66 -10.67 4.25
C VAL A 12 -0.93 -10.45 2.94
N ASN A 13 -1.64 -10.42 1.80
CA ASN A 13 -1.00 -10.55 0.49
C ASN A 13 -0.79 -9.23 -0.25
N VAL A 14 -1.58 -8.20 0.04
CA VAL A 14 -1.66 -6.96 -0.75
C VAL A 14 -1.19 -5.75 0.06
N VAL A 15 -1.74 -5.57 1.27
CA VAL A 15 -1.51 -4.40 2.12
C VAL A 15 -0.04 -4.13 2.43
N PRO A 16 0.82 -5.13 2.72
CA PRO A 16 2.23 -4.88 3.02
C PRO A 16 2.96 -4.21 1.86
N ALA A 17 2.75 -4.70 0.63
CA ALA A 17 3.36 -4.11 -0.57
C ALA A 17 2.83 -2.70 -0.86
N LEU A 18 1.52 -2.46 -0.65
CA LEU A 18 0.93 -1.13 -0.77
C LEU A 18 1.50 -0.13 0.23
N LYS A 19 1.67 -0.54 1.50
CA LYS A 19 2.28 0.30 2.53
C LYS A 19 3.74 0.63 2.18
N VAL A 20 4.50 -0.33 1.67
CA VAL A 20 5.87 -0.07 1.19
C VAL A 20 5.88 0.94 0.06
N MET A 21 5.01 0.78 -0.94
CA MET A 21 4.87 1.73 -2.05
C MET A 21 4.47 3.14 -1.58
N LEU A 22 3.58 3.23 -0.60
CA LEU A 22 3.18 4.50 0.00
C LEU A 22 4.34 5.16 0.75
N VAL A 23 5.12 4.40 1.52
CA VAL A 23 6.35 4.89 2.17
C VAL A 23 7.36 5.39 1.14
N MET A 24 7.62 4.62 0.07
CA MET A 24 8.53 5.04 -1.00
C MET A 24 8.07 6.34 -1.67
N SER A 25 6.76 6.50 -1.88
CA SER A 25 6.18 7.71 -2.46
C SER A 25 6.21 8.92 -1.52
N LEU A 26 6.22 8.72 -0.20
CA LEU A 26 6.40 9.77 0.81
C LEU A 26 7.87 10.18 0.92
N LEU A 27 8.78 9.20 0.91
CA LEU A 27 10.24 9.45 0.90
C LEU A 27 10.66 10.28 -0.32
N SER A 28 10.14 9.95 -1.51
CA SER A 28 10.44 10.70 -2.74
C SER A 28 9.93 12.16 -2.70
N LYS A 29 9.04 12.48 -1.77
CA LYS A 29 8.49 13.84 -1.55
C LYS A 29 9.15 14.55 -0.35
N GLY A 30 10.26 14.02 0.16
CA GLY A 30 11.10 14.70 1.16
C GLY A 30 10.81 14.35 2.62
N LEU A 31 9.90 13.42 2.92
CA LEU A 31 9.71 12.94 4.30
C LEU A 31 10.89 12.05 4.72
N SER A 32 11.27 12.13 5.99
CA SER A 32 12.20 11.15 6.55
C SER A 32 11.58 9.75 6.61
N LEU A 33 12.40 8.71 6.59
CA LEU A 33 11.93 7.32 6.71
C LEU A 33 11.08 7.11 7.96
N ARG A 34 11.45 7.75 9.07
CA ARG A 34 10.72 7.68 10.34
C ARG A 34 9.32 8.30 10.21
N GLU A 35 9.20 9.47 9.60
CA GLU A 35 7.91 10.14 9.40
C GLU A 35 7.04 9.36 8.42
N ALA A 36 7.59 8.91 7.30
CA ALA A 36 6.86 8.14 6.30
C ALA A 36 6.30 6.82 6.88
N CYS A 37 7.11 6.07 7.64
CA CYS A 37 6.69 4.86 8.33
C CYS A 37 5.60 5.13 9.36
N LYS A 38 5.73 6.22 10.13
CA LYS A 38 4.73 6.65 11.12
C LYS A 38 3.38 6.95 10.46
N SER A 39 3.38 7.65 9.33
CA SER A 39 2.17 8.03 8.59
C SER A 39 1.34 6.85 8.09
N VAL A 40 1.95 5.67 7.91
CA VAL A 40 1.27 4.46 7.42
C VAL A 40 1.09 3.39 8.50
N ASN A 41 1.39 3.72 9.77
CA ASN A 41 1.40 2.80 10.90
C ASN A 41 2.19 1.52 10.57
N MET A 42 3.47 1.68 10.26
CA MET A 42 4.42 0.60 9.99
C MET A 42 5.74 0.88 10.72
N SER A 43 6.38 -0.13 11.30
CA SER A 43 7.72 0.02 11.85
C SER A 43 8.77 0.01 10.74
N ILE A 44 9.91 0.67 10.95
CA ILE A 44 11.01 0.69 9.98
C ILE A 44 11.49 -0.75 9.67
N THR A 45 11.57 -1.61 10.68
CA THR A 45 11.95 -3.02 10.52
C THR A 45 10.94 -3.81 9.67
N ALA A 46 9.64 -3.53 9.82
CA ALA A 46 8.61 -4.15 8.98
C ALA A 46 8.71 -3.64 7.54
N TYR A 47 8.96 -2.34 7.34
CA TYR A 47 9.19 -1.76 6.01
C TYR A 47 10.35 -2.43 5.28
N GLU A 48 11.53 -2.53 5.90
CA GLU A 48 12.71 -3.13 5.24
C GLU A 48 12.48 -4.60 4.87
N ARG A 49 11.85 -5.36 5.78
CA ARG A 49 11.48 -6.76 5.54
C ARG A 49 10.49 -6.89 4.38
N HIS A 50 9.37 -6.17 4.42
CA HIS A 50 8.36 -6.23 3.36
C HIS A 50 8.88 -5.72 2.02
N LYS A 51 9.72 -4.69 2.03
CA LYS A 51 10.39 -4.19 0.83
C LYS A 51 11.20 -5.28 0.16
N LYS A 52 11.99 -6.04 0.94
CA LYS A 52 12.77 -7.17 0.43
C LYS A 52 11.88 -8.35 -0.02
N ASP A 53 10.93 -8.75 0.82
CA ASP A 53 10.13 -9.96 0.61
C ASP A 53 9.06 -9.80 -0.48
N SER A 54 8.67 -8.57 -0.80
CA SER A 54 7.58 -8.27 -1.74
C SER A 54 8.02 -7.48 -2.97
N MET A 55 9.30 -7.54 -3.35
CA MET A 55 9.85 -6.80 -4.51
C MET A 55 9.04 -7.00 -5.79
N ASP A 56 8.68 -8.24 -6.13
CA ASP A 56 7.88 -8.53 -7.33
C ASP A 56 6.50 -7.89 -7.28
N LYS A 57 5.86 -7.90 -6.10
CA LYS A 57 4.54 -7.29 -5.90
C LYS A 57 4.61 -5.77 -5.99
N ILE A 58 5.65 -5.18 -5.40
CA ILE A 58 5.95 -3.75 -5.43
C ILE A 58 6.15 -3.31 -6.89
N GLN A 59 6.90 -4.08 -7.69
CA GLN A 59 7.13 -3.77 -9.09
C GLN A 59 5.84 -3.83 -9.91
N LYS A 60 5.01 -4.86 -9.75
CA LYS A 60 3.69 -4.95 -10.40
C LYS A 60 2.79 -3.76 -10.06
N ILE A 61 2.76 -3.34 -8.79
CA ILE A 61 2.01 -2.17 -8.35
C ILE A 61 2.54 -0.89 -9.01
N ARG A 62 3.86 -0.77 -9.12
CA ARG A 62 4.54 0.39 -9.72
C ARG A 62 4.27 0.52 -11.23
N GLU A 63 4.16 -0.60 -11.94
CA GLU A 63 3.90 -0.63 -13.38
C GLU A 63 2.42 -0.37 -13.71
N ASP A 64 1.50 -0.71 -12.80
CA ASP A 64 0.09 -0.38 -12.93
C ASP A 64 -0.11 1.13 -12.69
N ARG A 65 -0.35 1.87 -13.78
CA ARG A 65 -0.54 3.33 -13.76
C ARG A 65 -1.69 3.77 -12.88
N GLU A 66 -2.80 3.02 -12.88
CA GLU A 66 -3.99 3.38 -12.12
C GLU A 66 -3.69 3.31 -10.62
N ILE A 67 -3.16 2.18 -10.15
CA ILE A 67 -2.83 1.97 -8.75
C ILE A 67 -1.72 2.92 -8.30
N SER A 68 -0.68 3.09 -9.13
CA SER A 68 0.40 4.05 -8.84
C SER A 68 -0.11 5.49 -8.70
N ASN A 69 -1.04 5.92 -9.55
CA ASN A 69 -1.66 7.23 -9.43
C ASN A 69 -2.48 7.37 -8.15
N MET A 70 -3.22 6.33 -7.74
CA MET A 70 -3.95 6.35 -6.48
C MET A 70 -3.01 6.46 -5.26
N ILE A 71 -1.89 5.74 -5.26
CA ILE A 71 -0.86 5.82 -4.20
C ILE A 71 -0.22 7.22 -4.17
N ASN A 72 0.06 7.80 -5.34
CA ASN A 72 0.60 9.16 -5.42
C ASN A 72 -0.41 10.20 -4.90
N SER A 73 -1.69 10.06 -5.24
CA SER A 73 -2.75 10.90 -4.68
C SER A 73 -2.83 10.76 -3.15
N LEU A 74 -2.83 9.53 -2.63
CA LEU A 74 -2.85 9.29 -1.17
C LEU A 74 -1.65 9.91 -0.45
N SER A 75 -0.44 9.72 -0.98
CA SER A 75 0.76 10.29 -0.36
C SER A 75 0.76 11.82 -0.37
N THR A 76 0.27 12.47 -1.43
CA THR A 76 0.09 13.93 -1.45
C THR A 76 -0.87 14.38 -0.35
N ARG A 77 -2.02 13.71 -0.21
CA ARG A 77 -2.99 14.01 0.86
C ARG A 77 -2.41 13.83 2.26
N ILE A 78 -1.61 12.79 2.48
CA ILE A 78 -0.90 12.54 3.74
C ILE A 78 0.05 13.70 4.07
N ILE A 79 0.83 14.16 3.09
CA ILE A 79 1.77 15.27 3.28
C ILE A 79 1.04 16.57 3.60
N ASN A 80 -0.05 16.83 2.88
CA ASN A 80 -0.90 18.00 3.10
C ASN A 80 -1.72 17.92 4.40
N LYS A 81 -1.64 16.80 5.15
CA LYS A 81 -2.41 16.53 6.36
C LYS A 81 -3.93 16.63 6.13
N GLU A 82 -4.38 16.27 4.93
CA GLU A 82 -5.79 16.23 4.59
C GLU A 82 -6.49 15.07 5.32
N LYS A 83 -7.80 15.24 5.57
CA LYS A 83 -8.63 14.13 6.06
C LYS A 83 -8.78 13.10 4.94
N ILE A 84 -8.32 11.88 5.19
CA ILE A 84 -8.41 10.77 4.23
C ILE A 84 -9.59 9.90 4.62
N ASP A 85 -10.50 9.67 3.68
CA ASP A 85 -11.56 8.69 3.84
C ASP A 85 -10.94 7.27 3.86
N PRO A 86 -11.16 6.47 4.92
CA PRO A 86 -10.65 5.11 5.01
C PRO A 86 -10.98 4.23 3.79
N THR A 87 -12.11 4.50 3.12
CA THR A 87 -12.53 3.78 1.90
C THR A 87 -11.54 3.94 0.76
N MET A 88 -10.76 5.04 0.69
CA MET A 88 -9.72 5.19 -0.33
C MET A 88 -8.66 4.10 -0.23
N PHE A 89 -8.27 3.70 0.99
CA PHE A 89 -7.34 2.58 1.18
C PHE A 89 -7.96 1.25 0.75
N CYS A 90 -9.25 1.05 1.06
CA CYS A 90 -9.99 -0.13 0.62
C CYS A 90 -10.07 -0.21 -0.91
N LEU A 91 -10.30 0.91 -1.61
CA LEU A 91 -10.34 0.96 -3.07
C LEU A 91 -8.99 0.61 -3.70
N VAL A 92 -7.89 1.15 -3.16
CA VAL A 92 -6.54 0.79 -3.63
C VAL A 92 -6.25 -0.69 -3.38
N CYS A 93 -6.59 -1.20 -2.20
CA CYS A 93 -6.44 -2.62 -1.87
C CYS A 93 -7.26 -3.49 -2.83
N SER A 94 -8.55 -3.19 -3.02
CA SER A 94 -9.46 -3.94 -3.88
C SER A 94 -8.95 -3.98 -5.32
N LYS A 95 -8.54 -2.84 -5.89
CA LYS A 95 -7.95 -2.83 -7.24
C LYS A 95 -6.63 -3.59 -7.33
N SER A 96 -5.77 -3.49 -6.32
CA SER A 96 -4.47 -4.17 -6.31
C SER A 96 -4.58 -5.69 -6.23
N ARG A 97 -5.68 -6.22 -5.71
CA ARG A 97 -5.96 -7.67 -5.68
C ARG A 97 -5.93 -8.31 -7.07
N ARG A 98 -6.32 -7.57 -8.11
CA ARG A 98 -6.28 -8.03 -9.51
C ARG A 98 -4.86 -8.38 -9.98
N LEU A 99 -3.84 -7.67 -9.48
CA LEU A 99 -2.43 -7.91 -9.83
C LEU A 99 -1.88 -9.22 -9.24
N PHE A 100 -2.58 -9.76 -8.26
CA PHE A 100 -2.17 -10.94 -7.49
C PHE A 100 -3.16 -12.10 -7.63
N ASN A 101 -4.00 -12.07 -8.67
CA ASN A 101 -5.01 -13.11 -8.95
C ASN A 101 -5.99 -13.34 -7.78
N LEU A 102 -6.28 -12.29 -7.00
CA LEU A 102 -7.26 -12.32 -5.92
C LEU A 102 -8.57 -11.66 -6.37
N PRO A 103 -9.73 -12.18 -5.95
CA PRO A 103 -11.02 -11.58 -6.28
C PRO A 103 -11.13 -10.18 -5.67
N VAL A 104 -11.66 -9.21 -6.41
CA VAL A 104 -11.90 -7.85 -5.90
C VAL A 104 -12.93 -7.86 -4.77
N CYS A 105 -12.85 -6.89 -3.86
CA CYS A 105 -13.88 -6.68 -2.85
C CYS A 105 -15.05 -5.92 -3.50
N PHE A 106 -16.29 -6.38 -3.25
CA PHE A 106 -17.55 -5.73 -3.63
C PHE A 106 -18.01 -4.77 -2.56
#